data_AF-A0A935EYY9-F1
#
_entry.id   AF-A0A935EYY9-F1
#
_cell.length_a   1.000
_cell.length_b   1.000
_cell.length_c   1.000
_cell.angle_alpha   90.00
_cell.angle_beta   90.00
_cell.angle_gamma   90.00
#
_symmetry.space_group_name_H-M   'P 1'
#
loop_
_entity.id
_entity.type
_entity.pdbx_description
1 polymer ?
#
loop_
_entity_poly.entity_id
_entity_poly.type
_entity_poly.pdbx_seq_one_letter_code
_entity_poly.pdbx_strand_id
1 'polypeptide(L)' 'MELTITITLPKEIESALEEATREEGLSQSEFIKKAIADYLFIRKFRSLRDRLIGKAEKEYSDQDIFDAIS' A
#
# COMPACT_ATOMS: atom_id res chain seq x y z
N MET A 1 -19.72 5.74 -6.96
CA MET A 1 -19.77 7.01 -6.21
C MET A 1 -18.40 7.64 -6.30
N GLU A 2 -18.30 8.88 -6.75
CA GLU A 2 -17.03 9.60 -6.87
C GLU A 2 -16.84 10.51 -5.67
N LEU A 3 -15.65 10.49 -5.08
CA LEU A 3 -15.25 11.34 -3.97
C LEU A 3 -14.08 12.21 -4.43
N THR A 4 -14.25 13.53 -4.37
CA THR A 4 -13.18 14.49 -4.65
C THR A 4 -12.60 14.98 -3.33
N ILE A 5 -11.28 14.90 -3.19
CA ILE A 5 -10.55 15.39 -2.02
C ILE A 5 -9.54 16.42 -2.51
N THR A 6 -9.57 17.62 -1.94
CA THR A 6 -8.53 18.63 -2.14
C THR A 6 -7.58 18.60 -0.96
N ILE A 7 -6.28 18.38 -1.24
CA ILE A 7 -5.23 18.32 -0.23
C ILE A 7 -4.09 19.26 -0.61
N THR A 8 -3.45 19.84 0.40
CA THR A 8 -2.21 20.61 0.22
C THR A 8 -1.05 19.71 0.59
N LEU A 9 -0.09 19.56 -0.32
CA LEU A 9 1.12 18.77 -0.12
C LEU A 9 2.33 19.70 0.07
N PRO A 10 3.33 19.31 0.86
CA PRO A 10 4.61 20.00 0.91
C PRO A 10 5.25 20.07 -0.49
N LYS A 11 5.92 21.20 -0.79
CA LYS A 11 6.59 21.39 -2.08
C LYS A 11 7.68 20.37 -2.35
N GLU A 12 8.31 19.81 -1.31
CA GLU A 12 9.35 18.79 -1.50
C GLU A 12 8.81 17.51 -2.17
N ILE A 13 7.50 17.25 -2.09
CA ILE A 13 6.89 16.06 -2.68
C ILE A 13 6.68 16.23 -4.19
N GLU A 14 6.62 17.47 -4.69
CA GLU A 14 6.32 17.78 -6.10
C GLU A 14 7.32 17.11 -7.05
N SER A 15 8.63 17.24 -6.79
CA SER A 15 9.67 16.63 -7.62
C SER A 15 9.60 15.11 -7.61
N ALA A 16 9.34 14.51 -6.44
CA ALA A 16 9.23 13.05 -6.31
C ALA A 16 7.99 12.52 -7.05
N LEU A 17 6.88 13.27 -7.04
CA LEU A 17 5.66 12.95 -7.80
C LEU A 17 5.90 13.02 -9.31
N GLU A 18 6.59 14.04 -9.79
CA GLU A 18 6.92 14.18 -11.21
C GLU A 18 7.84 13.06 -11.72
N GLU A 19 8.83 12.67 -10.92
CA GLU A 19 9.74 11.59 -11.25
C GLU A 19 8.99 10.25 -11.32
N ALA A 20 8.22 9.92 -10.29
CA ALA A 20 7.45 8.67 -10.23
C ALA A 20 6.39 8.57 -11.34
N THR A 21 5.69 9.67 -11.64
CA THR A 21 4.71 9.69 -12.74
C THR A 21 5.34 9.52 -14.11
N ARG A 22 6.56 10.05 -14.31
CA ARG A 22 7.33 9.87 -15.55
C ARG A 22 7.83 8.45 -15.73
N GLU A 23 8.29 7.80 -14.66
CA GLU A 23 8.73 6.41 -14.69
C GLU A 23 7.60 5.43 -15.00
N GLU A 24 6.42 5.64 -14.41
CA GLU A 24 5.25 4.78 -14.62
C GLU A 24 4.41 5.16 -15.85
N GLY A 25 4.63 6.34 -16.44
CA GLY A 25 3.83 6.84 -17.58
C GLY A 25 2.39 7.18 -17.21
N LEU A 26 2.12 7.51 -15.94
CA LEU A 26 0.79 7.80 -15.40
C LEU A 26 0.60 9.30 -15.16
N SER A 27 -0.65 9.77 -15.17
CA SER A 27 -0.92 11.12 -14.68
C SER A 27 -0.74 11.21 -13.15
N GLN A 28 -0.45 12.41 -12.63
CA GLN A 28 -0.37 12.64 -11.18
C GLN A 28 -1.64 12.18 -10.44
N SER A 29 -2.82 12.41 -11.01
CA SER A 29 -4.09 11.99 -10.40
C SER A 29 -4.20 10.46 -10.31
N GLU A 30 -3.82 9.75 -11.37
CA GLU A 30 -3.85 8.28 -11.39
C GLU A 30 -2.82 7.69 -10.43
N PHE A 31 -1.61 8.25 -10.42
CA PHE A 31 -0.57 7.83 -9.49
C PHE A 31 -0.99 8.01 -8.03
N ILE A 32 -1.56 9.17 -7.68
CA ILE A 32 -2.04 9.43 -6.31
C ILE A 32 -3.18 8.47 -5.94
N LYS A 33 -4.12 8.20 -6.85
CA LYS A 33 -5.22 7.24 -6.60
C LYS A 33 -4.66 5.83 -6.34
N LYS A 34 -3.71 5.39 -7.15
CA LYS A 34 -3.03 4.09 -6.99
C LYS A 34 -2.28 4.03 -5.66
N ALA A 35 -1.48 5.04 -5.34
CA ALA A 35 -0.72 5.11 -4.09
C ALA A 35 -1.62 5.05 -2.85
N ILE A 36 -2.76 5.76 -2.86
CA ILE A 36 -3.74 5.72 -1.76
C ILE A 36 -4.36 4.31 -1.66
N ALA A 37 -4.74 3.70 -2.79
CA ALA A 37 -5.31 2.36 -2.81
C ALA A 37 -4.32 1.32 -2.26
N ASP A 38 -3.06 1.36 -2.70
CA ASP A 38 -2.00 0.46 -2.27
C ASP A 38 -1.71 0.62 -0.77
N TYR A 39 -1.60 1.86 -0.28
CA TYR A 39 -1.41 2.13 1.14
C TYR A 39 -2.56 1.59 1.99
N LEU A 40 -3.81 1.82 1.58
CA LEU A 40 -4.98 1.32 2.30
C LEU A 40 -5.06 -0.21 2.27
N PHE A 41 -4.69 -0.82 1.16
CA PHE A 41 -4.62 -2.28 1.03
C PHE A 41 -3.58 -2.86 2.00
N ILE A 42 -2.35 -2.35 1.99
CA ILE A 42 -1.28 -2.80 2.89
C ILE A 42 -1.68 -2.58 4.35
N ARG A 43 -2.28 -1.43 4.68
CA ARG A 43 -2.76 -1.14 6.04
C ARG A 43 -3.83 -2.15 6.48
N LYS A 44 -4.79 -2.46 5.62
CA LYS A 44 -5.83 -3.46 5.90
C LYS A 44 -5.24 -4.86 6.07
N PHE A 45 -4.29 -5.23 5.20
CA PHE A 45 -3.60 -6.51 5.28
C PHE A 45 -2.81 -6.66 6.59
N ARG A 46 -2.04 -5.64 6.98
CA ARG A 46 -1.30 -5.63 8.26
C ARG A 46 -2.24 -5.77 9.46
N SER A 47 -3.32 -4.98 9.50
CA SER A 47 -4.32 -5.09 10.57
C SER A 47 -4.98 -6.47 10.64
N LEU A 48 -5.26 -7.07 9.48
CA LEU A 48 -5.80 -8.43 9.41
C LEU A 48 -4.79 -9.46 9.94
N ARG A 49 -3.52 -9.37 9.50
CA ARG A 49 -2.43 -10.23 9.97
C ARG A 49 -2.26 -10.13 11.48
N ASP A 50 -2.19 -8.95 12.06
CA ASP A 50 -2.03 -8.76 13.51
C ASP A 50 -3.16 -9.43 14.29
N ARG A 51 -4.40 -9.30 13.80
CA ARG A 51 -5.58 -9.94 14.39
C ARG A 51 -5.52 -11.47 14.30
N LEU A 52 -4.96 -12.02 13.21
CA LEU A 52 -4.86 -13.45 13.00
C LEU A 52 -3.69 -14.07 13.77
N ILE A 53 -2.54 -13.39 13.83
CA ILE A 53 -1.38 -13.81 14.64
C ILE A 53 -1.78 -13.89 16.12
N GLY A 54 -2.51 -12.90 16.63
CA GLY A 54 -3.02 -12.94 18.00
C GLY A 54 -4.01 -14.07 18.30
N LYS A 55 -4.51 -14.76 17.26
CA LYS A 55 -5.39 -15.95 17.38
C LYS A 55 -4.69 -17.25 17.01
N ALA A 56 -3.44 -17.20 16.55
CA ALA A 56 -2.70 -18.37 16.15
C ALA A 56 -2.17 -19.09 17.40
N GLU A 57 -2.43 -20.39 17.50
CA GLU A 57 -1.87 -21.24 18.58
C GLU A 57 -0.35 -21.42 18.45
N LYS A 58 0.20 -21.15 17.25
CA LYS A 58 1.62 -21.25 16.91
C LYS A 58 1.99 -20.13 15.94
N GLU A 59 3.13 -19.47 16.15
CA GLU A 59 3.70 -18.57 15.14
C GLU A 59 4.24 -19.40 13.96
N TYR A 60 3.79 -19.05 12.76
CA TYR A 60 4.36 -19.56 11.51
C TYR A 60 5.24 -18.48 10.93
N SER A 61 6.48 -18.82 10.61
CA SER A 61 7.39 -17.97 9.88
C SER A 61 7.08 -17.98 8.38
N ASP A 62 7.60 -17.00 7.65
CA ASP A 62 7.49 -16.97 6.19
C ASP A 62 8.13 -18.22 5.55
N GLN A 63 9.16 -18.80 6.18
CA GLN A 63 9.78 -20.06 5.76
C GLN A 63 8.84 -21.25 5.94
N ASP A 64 8.13 -21.34 7.07
CA ASP A 64 7.15 -22.40 7.32
C ASP A 64 6.02 -22.38 6.28
N ILE A 65 5.61 -21.17 5.85
CA ILE A 65 4.61 -21.02 4.80
C ILE A 65 5.17 -21.44 3.45
N PHE A 66 6.40 -21.02 3.12
CA PHE A 66 7.06 -21.38 1.86
C PHE A 66 7.22 -22.89 1.71
N ASP A 67 7.68 -23.58 2.76
CA ASP A 67 7.87 -25.04 2.78
C ASP A 67 6.54 -25.82 2.67
N ALA A 68 5.41 -25.21 3.04
CA ALA A 68 4.09 -25.86 2.98
C ALA A 68 3.40 -25.77 1.61
N ILE A 69 3.82 -24.84 0.75
CA ILE A 69 3.18 -24.56 -0.56
C ILE A 69 4.06 -24.87 -1.77
N SER A 70 5.33 -25.24 -1.57
CA SER A 70 6.27 -25.70 -2.61
C SER A 70 6.58 -27.18 -2.44
#